data_AF-A0A259PPE4-F1
#
_entry.id   AF-A0A259PPE4-F1
#
_cell.length_a   1.000
_cell.length_b   1.000
_cell.length_c   1.000
_cell.angle_alpha   90.00
_cell.angle_beta   90.00
_cell.angle_gamma   90.00
#
_symmetry.space_group_name_H-M   'P 1'
#
loop_
_entity.id
_entity.type
_entity.pdbx_description
1 polymer ?
#
loop_
_entity_poly.entity_id
_entity_poly.type
_entity_poly.pdbx_seq_one_letter_code
_entity_poly.pdbx_strand_id
1 'polypeptide(L)' 'MSTTPTAEPAARTYLVKTLGCQMNVHDSEHLSGLLEAAGYVRADPQAVA' A
#
# COMPACT_ATOMS: atom_id res chain seq x y z
N MET A 1 -10.82 19.92 -26.45
CA MET A 1 -9.63 20.12 -25.60
C MET A 1 -9.84 19.29 -24.35
N SER A 2 -9.34 18.06 -24.32
CA SER A 2 -9.42 17.19 -23.14
C SER A 2 -8.07 17.19 -22.47
N THR A 3 -7.98 17.85 -21.32
CA THR A 3 -6.75 17.94 -20.53
C THR A 3 -6.58 16.61 -19.81
N THR A 4 -5.59 15.83 -20.22
CA THR A 4 -5.13 14.63 -19.52
C THR A 4 -4.67 15.04 -18.12
N PRO A 5 -5.16 14.44 -17.02
CA PRO A 5 -4.60 14.71 -15.71
C PRO A 5 -3.16 14.20 -15.71
N THR A 6 -2.21 15.12 -15.69
CA THR A 6 -0.82 14.84 -15.37
C THR A 6 -0.81 14.21 -13.99
N ALA A 7 -0.62 12.90 -13.92
CA ALA A 7 -0.44 12.20 -12.67
C ALA A 7 0.78 12.81 -11.98
N GLU A 8 0.55 13.70 -11.02
CA GLU A 8 1.52 14.01 -9.98
C GLU A 8 2.03 12.68 -9.42
N PRO A 9 3.30 12.61 -8.96
CA PRO A 9 3.81 11.40 -8.34
C PRO A 9 2.96 11.12 -7.10
N ALA A 10 1.89 10.35 -7.27
CA ALA A 10 0.97 9.97 -6.22
C ALA A 10 1.82 9.32 -5.13
N ALA A 11 1.60 9.75 -3.88
CA ALA A 11 2.27 9.17 -2.73
C ALA A 11 2.20 7.65 -2.86
N ARG A 12 3.35 6.98 -2.85
CA ARG A 12 3.40 5.56 -3.17
C ARG A 12 2.55 4.81 -2.15
N THR A 13 1.51 4.13 -2.64
CA THR A 13 0.60 3.39 -1.77
C THR A 13 1.00 1.93 -1.66
N TYR A 14 0.70 1.28 -0.54
CA TYR A 14 1.00 -0.12 -0.31
C TYR A 14 -0.21 -0.92 0.18
N LEU A 15 -0.28 -2.20 -0.18
CA LEU A 15 -1.28 -3.14 0.32
C LEU A 15 -0.58 -4.39 0.84
N VAL A 16 -0.91 -4.82 2.06
CA VAL A 16 -0.44 -6.08 2.63
C VAL A 16 -1.60 -7.06 2.68
N LYS A 17 -1.41 -8.25 2.10
CA LYS A 17 -2.36 -9.37 2.17
C LYS A 17 -1.76 -10.49 3.01
N THR A 18 -2.34 -10.74 4.18
CA THR A 18 -1.93 -11.85 5.04
C THR A 18 -2.54 -13.16 4.54
N LEU A 19 -1.69 -14.10 4.13
CA LEU A 19 -2.10 -15.43 3.71
C LEU A 19 -1.94 -16.42 4.89
N GLY A 20 -3.05 -16.70 5.58
CA GLY A 20 -3.36 -17.95 6.29
C GLY A 20 -2.45 -18.51 7.41
N CYS A 21 -1.30 -17.93 7.74
CA CYS A 21 -0.38 -18.46 8.74
C CYS A 21 -0.09 -17.46 9.87
N GLN A 22 0.01 -17.93 11.11
CA GLN A 22 0.35 -17.09 12.29
C GLN A 22 1.69 -16.36 12.11
N MET A 23 2.68 -17.00 11.47
CA MET A 23 3.95 -16.38 11.14
C MET A 23 3.80 -15.19 10.16
N ASN A 24 2.84 -15.29 9.23
CA ASN A 24 2.56 -14.23 8.27
C ASN A 24 1.85 -13.03 8.90
N VAL A 25 1.19 -13.18 10.06
CA VAL A 25 0.55 -12.06 10.77
C VAL A 25 1.62 -11.11 11.31
N HIS A 26 2.60 -11.64 12.05
CA HIS A 26 3.70 -10.84 12.59
C HIS A 26 4.51 -10.16 11.48
N ASP A 27 4.80 -10.90 10.42
CA ASP A 27 5.54 -10.37 9.27
C ASP A 27 4.73 -9.29 8.54
N SER A 28 3.41 -9.44 8.42
CA SER A 28 2.53 -8.42 7.82
C SER A 28 2.50 -7.12 8.62
N GLU A 29 2.49 -7.20 9.96
CA GLU A 29 2.55 -6.02 10.83
C GLU A 29 3.91 -5.32 10.71
N HIS A 30 5.00 -6.09 10.70
CA HIS A 30 6.34 -5.56 10.56
C HIS A 30 6.55 -4.91 9.19
N LEU A 31 6.12 -5.56 8.10
CA LEU A 31 6.18 -5.04 6.73
C LEU A 31 5.38 -3.72 6.59
N SER A 32 4.19 -3.65 7.19
CA SER A 32 3.37 -2.43 7.19
C SER A 32 4.10 -1.27 7.88
N GLY A 33 4.71 -1.52 9.04
CA GLY A 33 5.49 -0.52 9.75
C GLY A 33 6.70 -0.01 8.98
N LEU A 34 7.41 -0.89 8.27
CA LEU A 34 8.53 -0.50 7.41
C LEU A 34 8.08 0.37 6.23
N LEU A 35 6.94 0.03 5.63
CA LEU A 35 6.36 0.80 4.53
C LEU A 35 5.89 2.18 5.00
N GLU A 36 5.25 2.28 6.15
CA GLU A 36 4.86 3.57 6.76
C GLU A 36 6.08 4.42 7.11
N ALA A 37 7.13 3.82 7.69
CA ALA A 37 8.38 4.51 8.00
C ALA A 37 9.12 5.00 6.74
N ALA A 38 8.98 4.30 5.62
CA ALA A 38 9.51 4.71 4.32
C ALA A 38 8.65 5.76 3.59
N GLY A 39 7.55 6.22 4.21
CA GLY A 39 6.66 7.24 3.65
C GLY A 39 5.62 6.70 2.66
N TYR A 40 5.41 5.38 2.62
CA TYR A 40 4.33 4.80 1.85
C TYR A 40 3.02 4.91 2.63
N VAL A 41 1.94 5.14 1.90
CA VAL A 41 0.60 5.32 2.47
C VAL A 41 -0.19 4.02 2.28
N ARG A 42 -1.05 3.64 3.22
CA ARG A 42 -1.93 2.48 3.00
C ARG A 42 -2.83 2.71 1.79
N ALA A 43 -2.80 1.77 0.85
CA ALA A 43 -3.70 1.74 -0.28
C ALA A 43 -5.11 1.37 0.20
N ASP A 44 -6.11 1.96 -0.42
CA ASP A 44 -7.49 1.51 -0.23
C ASP A 44 -7.64 0.10 -0.82
N PRO A 45 -8.12 -0.89 -0.03
CA PRO A 45 -8.24 -2.27 -0.49
C PRO A 45 -9.25 -2.44 -1.64
N GLN A 46 -10.15 -1.49 -1.88
CA GLN A 46 -11.06 -1.49 -3.03
C GLN A 46 -10.47 -0.80 -4.27
N ALA A 47 -9.41 0.00 -4.11
CA ALA A 47 -8.75 0.67 -5.23
C ALA A 47 -7.80 -0.24 -6.03
N VAL A 48 -7.48 -1.43 -5.51
CA VAL A 48 -6.59 -2.41 -6.13
C VAL A 48 -7.35 -3.58 -6.82
N ALA A 49 -8.65 -3.41 -7.04
CA ALA A 49 -9.54 -4.40 -7.65
C ALA A 49 -9.43 -4.40 -9.19
#